data_AF-A0A7J7P392-F1
#
_entry.id   AF-A0A7J7P392-F1
#
_cell.length_a   1.000
_cell.length_b   1.000
_cell.length_c   1.000
_cell.angle_alpha   90.00
_cell.angle_beta   90.00
_cell.angle_gamma   90.00
#
_symmetry.space_group_name_H-M   'P 1'
#
loop_
_entity.id
_entity.type
_entity.pdbx_description
1 polymer ?
#
loop_
_entity_poly.entity_id
_entity_poly.type
_entity_poly.pdbx_seq_one_letter_code
_entity_poly.pdbx_strand_id
1 'polypeptide(L)' 'GQCRVEGKTNKFFVTISRSGQKWKVNLKKFECQCREWQLTGLSCVHAVCVLIPMKHPWIEYCGE' A
#
# COMPACT_ATOMS: atom_id res chain seq x y z
N GLY A 1 -2.03 11.27 9.33
CA GLY A 1 -1.89 10.05 10.14
C GLY A 1 -0.54 9.45 9.86
N GLN A 2 0.25 9.15 10.88
CA GLN A 2 1.56 8.54 10.67
C GLN A 2 1.37 7.05 10.31
N CYS A 3 1.94 6.63 9.18
CA CYS A 3 2.06 5.23 8.82
C CYS A 3 3.54 4.92 8.63
N ARG A 4 3.99 3.79 9.20
CA ARG A 4 5.37 3.33 9.10
C ARG A 4 5.45 2.28 8.03
N VAL A 5 6.34 2.47 7.06
CA VAL A 5 6.52 1.58 5.92
C VAL A 5 7.88 0.90 6.01
N GLU A 6 7.90 -0.42 5.93
CA GLU A 6 9.11 -1.23 5.99
C GLU A 6 9.07 -2.29 4.88
N GLY A 7 10.08 -2.35 4.00
CA GLY A 7 10.11 -3.33 2.93
C GLY A 7 11.21 -3.10 1.90
N LYS A 8 11.36 -4.06 0.98
CA LYS A 8 12.28 -3.98 -0.18
C LYS A 8 11.59 -4.52 -1.43
N THR A 9 11.91 -3.92 -2.59
CA THR A 9 11.67 -4.49 -3.93
C THR A 9 10.20 -4.77 -4.31
N ASN A 10 9.20 -4.06 -3.75
CA ASN A 10 7.75 -4.17 -4.04
C ASN A 10 6.93 -4.96 -3.01
N LYS A 11 7.55 -5.56 -1.99
CA LYS A 11 6.84 -6.13 -0.84
C LYS A 11 7.10 -5.25 0.39
N PHE A 12 6.03 -4.66 0.90
CA PHE A 12 6.08 -3.72 2.00
C PHE A 12 5.17 -4.16 3.13
N PHE A 13 5.53 -3.73 4.32
CA PHE A 13 4.71 -3.82 5.50
C PHE A 13 4.38 -2.42 5.98
N VAL A 14 3.11 -2.18 6.24
CA VAL A 14 2.58 -0.89 6.65
C VAL A 14 1.97 -1.03 8.03
N THR A 15 2.45 -0.24 8.97
CA THR A 15 1.87 -0.17 10.31
C THR A 15 1.16 1.18 10.45
N ILE A 16 -0.15 1.15 10.75
CA ILE A 16 -0.92 2.37 11.01
C ILE A 16 -0.93 2.63 12.52
N SER A 17 -0.47 3.82 12.94
CA SER A 17 -0.30 4.17 14.36
C SER A 17 -1.57 4.08 15.19
N ARG A 18 -2.77 4.20 14.58
CA ARG A 18 -4.05 4.09 15.29
C ARG A 18 -4.38 2.67 15.76
N SER A 19 -3.92 1.65 15.05
CA SER A 19 -4.29 0.26 15.32
C SER A 19 -3.11 -0.59 15.79
N GLY A 20 -1.87 -0.15 15.55
CA GLY A 20 -0.66 -0.95 15.79
C GLY A 20 -0.55 -2.19 14.89
N GLN A 21 -1.55 -2.42 14.03
CA GLN A 21 -1.61 -3.56 13.14
C GLN A 21 -0.69 -3.36 11.93
N LYS A 22 -0.01 -4.44 11.56
CA LYS A 22 0.93 -4.50 10.44
C LYS A 22 0.25 -5.19 9.25
N TRP A 23 0.20 -4.49 8.13
CA TRP A 23 -0.44 -4.93 6.90
C TRP A 23 0.59 -5.18 5.82
N LYS A 24 0.51 -6.31 5.14
CA LYS A 24 1.37 -6.60 4.00
C LYS A 24 0.79 -6.00 2.71
N VAL A 25 1.61 -5.25 1.98
CA VAL A 25 1.29 -4.65 0.68
C VAL A 25 2.27 -5.19 -0.36
N ASN A 26 1.77 -5.57 -1.52
CA ASN A 26 2.57 -6.00 -2.65
C ASN A 26 2.23 -5.15 -3.88
N LEU A 27 3.10 -4.18 -4.19
CA LEU A 27 2.90 -3.28 -5.32
C LEU A 27 2.99 -4.00 -6.67
N LYS A 28 3.82 -5.04 -6.79
CA LYS A 28 3.98 -5.79 -8.06
C LYS A 28 2.71 -6.53 -8.47
N LYS A 29 1.91 -6.94 -7.47
CA LYS A 29 0.66 -7.68 -7.71
C LYS A 29 -0.59 -6.83 -7.51
N PHE A 30 -0.44 -5.55 -7.15
CA PHE A 30 -1.57 -4.70 -6.75
C PHE A 30 -2.42 -5.33 -5.64
N GLU A 31 -1.74 -5.89 -4.63
CA GLU A 31 -2.41 -6.61 -3.53
C GLU A 31 -2.13 -5.96 -2.18
N CYS A 32 -3.15 -5.92 -1.33
CA CYS A 32 -2.99 -5.65 0.08
C CYS A 32 -3.61 -6.76 0.93
N GLN A 33 -3.07 -7.01 2.11
CA GLN A 33 -3.67 -7.94 3.08
C GLN A 33 -5.09 -7.53 3.51
N CYS A 34 -5.45 -6.25 3.40
CA CYS A 34 -6.82 -5.79 3.62
C CYS A 34 -7.81 -6.18 2.50
N ARG A 35 -7.31 -6.75 1.39
CA ARG A 35 -8.07 -7.21 0.21
C ARG A 35 -8.82 -6.14 -0.60
N GLU A 36 -8.91 -4.91 -0.10
CA GLU A 36 -9.60 -3.82 -0.78
C GLU A 36 -9.07 -3.57 -2.20
N TRP A 37 -7.75 -3.62 -2.39
CA TRP A 37 -7.14 -3.45 -3.72
C TRP A 37 -7.53 -4.56 -4.68
N GLN A 38 -7.54 -5.81 -4.20
CA GLN A 38 -7.93 -6.96 -5.01
C GLN A 38 -9.41 -6.99 -5.35
N LEU A 39 -10.26 -6.44 -4.48
CA LEU A 39 -11.71 -6.45 -4.65
C LEU A 39 -12.20 -5.29 -5.52
N THR A 40 -11.58 -4.11 -5.39
CA THR A 40 -12.05 -2.89 -6.05
C THR A 40 -11.19 -2.48 -7.25
N GLY A 41 -9.96 -3.00 -7.36
CA GLY A 41 -8.95 -2.51 -8.30
C GLY A 41 -8.29 -1.19 -7.87
N LEU A 42 -8.78 -0.55 -6.80
CA LEU A 42 -8.28 0.75 -6.33
C LEU A 42 -7.30 0.61 -5.16
N SER A 43 -6.27 1.46 -5.13
CA SER A 43 -5.27 1.42 -4.06
C SER A 43 -5.88 1.80 -2.71
N CYS A 44 -5.84 0.88 -1.74
CA CYS A 44 -6.27 1.14 -0.37
C CYS A 44 -5.35 2.12 0.38
N VAL A 45 -5.80 2.62 1.53
CA VAL A 45 -4.99 3.53 2.38
C VAL A 45 -3.61 2.97 2.75
N HIS A 46 -3.51 1.64 2.92
CA HIS A 46 -2.23 0.98 3.18
C HIS A 46 -1.29 1.06 1.97
N ALA A 47 -1.81 0.84 0.77
CA ALA A 47 -1.05 0.95 -0.47
C ALA A 47 -0.58 2.38 -0.72
N VAL A 48 -1.48 3.35 -0.53
CA VAL A 48 -1.17 4.78 -0.64
C VAL A 48 -0.03 5.17 0.31
N CYS A 49 -0.04 4.68 1.54
CA CYS A 49 1.05 4.90 2.49
C CYS A 49 2.43 4.42 1.99
N VAL A 50 2.47 3.37 1.17
CA VAL A 50 3.71 2.91 0.52
C VAL A 50 4.06 3.79 -0.68
N LEU A 51 3.07 4.15 -1.50
CA LEU A 51 3.28 4.89 -2.74
C LEU A 51 3.73 6.35 -2.52
N ILE A 52 3.19 7.04 -1.51
CA ILE A 52 3.52 8.45 -1.18
C ILE A 52 5.03 8.68 -1.04
N PRO A 53 5.73 7.98 -0.13
CA PRO A 53 7.16 8.20 0.06
C PRO A 53 8.03 7.70 -1.09
N MET A 54 7.53 6.77 -1.93
CA MET A 54 8.32 6.18 -3.01
C MET A 54 8.44 7.07 -4.26
N LYS A 55 7.66 8.17 -4.37
CA LYS A 55 7.61 9.05 -5.55
C LYS A 55 7.45 8.30 -6.89
N HIS A 56 6.83 7.13 -6.88
CA HIS A 56 6.49 6.45 -8.12
C HIS A 56 5.43 7.26 -8.89
N PRO A 57 5.42 7.23 -10.23
CA PRO A 57 4.38 7.87 -11.00
C PRO A 57 3.03 7.24 -10.65
N TRP A 58 2.19 8.03 -9.99
CA TRP A 58 0.84 7.67 -9.51
C TRP A 58 -0.07 7.12 -10.61
N ILE A 59 0.20 7.49 -11.86
CA ILE A 59 -0.55 7.10 -13.05
C ILE A 59 -0.60 5.58 -13.23
N GLU A 60 0.40 4.82 -12.78
CA GLU A 60 0.40 3.36 -12.90
C GLU A 60 -0.55 2.66 -11.90
N TYR A 61 -1.09 3.39 -10.93
CA TYR A 61 -1.89 2.84 -9.82
C TYR A 61 -3.31 3.40 -9.73
N CYS A 62 -3.64 4.43 -10.51
CA CYS A 62 -5.02 4.81 -10.81
C CYS A 62 -5.44 4.01 -12.06
N GLY A 63 -6.36 3.07 -11.92
CA GLY A 63 -6.94 2.37 -13.06
C GLY A 63 -7.56 3.35 -14.06
N GLU A 64 -7.50 2.99 -15.34
CA GLU A 64 -8.24 3.63 -16.45
C GLU A 64 -9.76 3.52 -16.27
#